data_AF-A0A7T4Y8N0-F1
#
_entry.id   AF-A0A7T4Y8N0-F1
#
_cell.length_a   1.000
_cell.length_b   1.000
_cell.length_c   1.000
_cell.angle_alpha   90.00
_cell.angle_beta   90.00
_cell.angle_gamma   90.00
#
_symmetry.space_group_name_H-M   'P 1'
#
loop_
_entity.id
_entity.type
_entity.pdbx_description
1 polymer ?
#
loop_
_entity_poly.entity_id
_entity_poly.type
_entity_poly.pdbx_seq_one_letter_code
_entity_poly.pdbx_strand_id
1 'polypeptide(L)'
;MRSTCTGLLSLLPSIPSLPSPRAAAIGTRPLLLGALALLLAACASTPPSRHGGHARGTPRAPIVEPSAGLEEISIQAMSLVGTPYRYGGNTPDSGFDCSGLVRYVVARAANVNLPRTTEAMGGRGTPLAREQVASGDLVFFNTTGRANSHVGIYVGQNRFVHAPSTGGTVRLEDMTKPYWASRYNGARRIANAAVPVAPSTPIPPPMPAVPAVPASPPPVPAAPVPDDDDPIAAFANR
;
A
#
# COMPACT_ATOMS: atom_id res chain seq x y z
N MET A 1 -0.74 -77.46 -45.96
CA MET A 1 -1.20 -77.51 -44.55
C MET A 1 -2.14 -76.31 -44.38
N ARG A 2 -3.44 -76.37 -44.66
CA ARG A 2 -4.60 -76.98 -43.96
C ARG A 2 -4.78 -76.52 -42.49
N SER A 3 -6.04 -76.19 -42.18
CA SER A 3 -6.74 -75.95 -40.89
C SER A 3 -6.88 -74.47 -40.49
N THR A 4 -8.03 -73.76 -40.63
CA THR A 4 -9.46 -73.95 -40.25
C THR A 4 -9.74 -74.23 -38.77
N CYS A 5 -10.43 -73.27 -38.11
CA CYS A 5 -11.52 -73.47 -37.14
C CYS A 5 -12.29 -72.12 -37.03
N THR A 6 -13.55 -72.00 -37.47
CA THR A 6 -14.81 -72.27 -36.70
C THR A 6 -14.89 -71.38 -35.46
N GLY A 7 -15.79 -70.41 -35.26
CA GLY A 7 -17.17 -70.23 -35.70
C GLY A 7 -18.07 -70.25 -34.47
N LEU A 8 -18.74 -69.15 -34.11
CA LEU A 8 -20.03 -69.23 -33.41
C LEU A 8 -20.84 -67.94 -33.55
N LEU A 9 -22.05 -68.18 -34.03
CA LEU A 9 -23.22 -67.34 -34.25
C LEU A 9 -23.80 -66.81 -32.92
N SER A 10 -24.42 -65.63 -32.90
CA SER A 10 -25.84 -65.44 -32.46
C SER A 10 -26.21 -64.07 -31.86
N LEU A 11 -27.25 -63.48 -32.48
CA LEU A 11 -28.38 -62.72 -31.91
C LEU A 11 -28.21 -61.28 -31.33
N LEU A 12 -28.60 -60.30 -32.17
CA LEU A 12 -29.66 -59.24 -32.01
C LEU A 12 -29.63 -58.29 -30.77
N PRO A 13 -30.19 -57.05 -30.81
CA PRO A 13 -31.30 -56.58 -31.66
C PRO A 13 -31.16 -55.19 -32.31
N SER A 14 -32.11 -54.93 -33.22
CA SER A 14 -32.35 -53.72 -34.00
C SER A 14 -32.55 -52.45 -33.16
N ILE A 15 -31.83 -51.39 -33.52
CA ILE A 15 -31.96 -50.05 -32.95
C ILE A 15 -33.12 -49.32 -33.67
N PRO A 16 -34.10 -48.75 -32.97
CA PRO A 16 -35.16 -47.96 -33.59
C PRO A 16 -34.64 -46.62 -34.09
N SER A 17 -35.05 -46.27 -35.31
CA SER A 17 -34.76 -45.02 -36.03
C SER A 17 -35.35 -43.81 -35.29
N LEU A 18 -34.52 -42.81 -35.00
CA LEU A 18 -34.95 -41.53 -34.49
C LEU A 18 -35.75 -40.75 -35.55
N PRO A 19 -36.88 -40.11 -35.20
CA PRO A 19 -37.61 -39.25 -36.12
C PRO A 19 -36.86 -37.93 -36.36
N SER A 20 -36.87 -37.49 -37.60
CA SER A 20 -36.37 -36.18 -38.04
C SER A 20 -37.22 -35.05 -37.45
N PRO A 21 -36.59 -33.96 -36.92
CA PRO A 21 -37.35 -32.81 -36.48
C PRO A 21 -37.92 -32.07 -37.70
N ARG A 22 -39.26 -32.11 -37.79
CA ARG A 22 -40.04 -31.27 -38.69
C ARG A 22 -39.75 -29.79 -38.41
N ALA A 23 -39.49 -29.06 -39.49
CA ALA A 23 -39.51 -27.61 -39.49
C ALA A 23 -40.87 -27.12 -38.98
N ALA A 24 -40.85 -26.34 -37.91
CA ALA A 24 -41.94 -25.46 -37.51
C ALA A 24 -41.36 -24.05 -37.40
N ALA A 25 -41.53 -23.30 -38.49
CA ALA A 25 -41.52 -21.85 -38.41
C ALA A 25 -42.75 -21.38 -37.61
N ILE A 26 -42.70 -20.10 -37.23
CA ILE A 26 -43.80 -19.23 -36.78
C ILE A 26 -43.76 -18.90 -35.28
N GLY A 27 -43.28 -17.68 -35.01
CA GLY A 27 -44.10 -16.75 -34.24
C GLY A 27 -43.66 -16.36 -32.83
N THR A 28 -42.44 -15.85 -32.62
CA THR A 28 -42.10 -15.14 -31.37
C THR A 28 -41.22 -13.90 -31.60
N ARG A 29 -41.67 -13.01 -32.49
CA ARG A 29 -41.21 -11.62 -32.59
C ARG A 29 -42.32 -10.72 -32.03
N PRO A 30 -42.41 -10.52 -30.71
CA PRO A 30 -41.92 -9.24 -30.18
C PRO A 30 -41.27 -9.32 -28.78
N LEU A 31 -41.22 -10.50 -28.15
CA LEU A 31 -40.81 -10.60 -26.74
C LEU A 31 -39.30 -10.52 -26.51
N LEU A 32 -38.48 -10.75 -27.54
CA LEU A 32 -37.02 -10.66 -27.43
C LEU A 32 -36.48 -9.21 -27.48
N LEU A 33 -37.23 -8.25 -28.03
CA LEU A 33 -36.84 -6.82 -27.99
C LEU A 33 -37.20 -6.15 -26.66
N GLY A 34 -38.23 -6.64 -25.95
CA GLY A 34 -38.59 -6.13 -24.62
C GLY A 34 -37.55 -6.48 -23.54
N ALA A 35 -36.98 -7.69 -23.61
CA ALA A 35 -35.99 -8.15 -22.62
C ALA A 35 -34.65 -7.39 -22.72
N LEU A 36 -34.24 -6.95 -23.91
CA LEU A 36 -33.00 -6.19 -24.10
C LEU A 36 -33.12 -4.74 -23.62
N ALA A 37 -34.31 -4.12 -23.73
CA ALA A 37 -34.57 -2.79 -23.18
C ALA A 37 -34.60 -2.79 -21.63
N LEU A 38 -35.05 -3.88 -21.01
CA LEU A 38 -35.00 -4.05 -19.56
C LEU A 38 -33.59 -4.31 -19.00
N LEU A 39 -32.67 -4.84 -19.82
CA LEU A 39 -31.27 -5.07 -19.43
C LEU A 39 -30.40 -3.80 -19.53
N LEU A 40 -30.71 -2.84 -20.42
CA LEU A 40 -29.95 -1.58 -20.51
C LEU A 40 -30.39 -0.50 -19.51
N ALA A 41 -31.61 -0.58 -18.95
CA ALA A 41 -32.08 0.37 -17.93
C ALA A 41 -31.49 0.11 -16.52
N ALA A 42 -30.84 -1.04 -16.30
CA ALA A 42 -30.29 -1.41 -14.99
C ALA A 42 -28.99 -0.66 -14.61
N CYS A 43 -28.33 0.02 -15.55
CA CYS A 43 -27.10 0.78 -15.29
C CYS A 43 -27.35 2.26 -14.94
N ALA A 44 -28.59 2.74 -14.99
CA ALA A 44 -28.97 4.09 -14.57
C ALA A 44 -29.59 4.11 -13.16
N SER A 45 -29.04 3.31 -12.25
CA SER A 45 -29.44 3.35 -10.85
C SER A 45 -28.56 4.38 -10.13
N THR A 46 -28.92 5.67 -10.22
CA THR A 46 -28.39 6.67 -9.29
C THR A 46 -28.70 6.20 -7.86
N PRO A 47 -27.70 5.98 -6.99
CA PRO A 47 -27.98 5.64 -5.60
C PRO A 47 -28.81 6.77 -4.99
N PRO A 48 -29.87 6.47 -4.22
CA PRO A 48 -30.59 7.52 -3.52
C PRO A 48 -29.58 8.22 -2.62
N SER A 49 -29.33 9.51 -2.89
CA SER A 49 -28.66 10.39 -1.95
C SER A 49 -29.46 10.34 -0.66
N ARG A 50 -28.99 9.58 0.33
CA ARG A 50 -29.50 9.63 1.70
C ARG A 50 -29.02 10.93 2.33
N HIS A 51 -29.58 12.05 1.88
CA HIS A 51 -29.70 13.26 2.67
C HIS A 51 -31.08 13.20 3.33
N GLY A 52 -31.12 12.63 4.54
CA GLY A 52 -32.36 12.53 5.29
C GLY A 52 -32.21 11.74 6.59
N GLY A 53 -32.08 12.48 7.69
CA GLY A 53 -32.53 12.03 9.00
C GLY A 53 -31.46 11.43 9.89
N HIS A 54 -31.06 12.20 10.90
CA HIS A 54 -30.66 11.67 12.19
C HIS A 54 -31.77 10.76 12.76
N ALA A 55 -31.79 9.50 12.34
CA ALA A 55 -32.33 8.46 13.19
C ALA A 55 -31.39 8.36 14.38
N ARG A 56 -31.94 8.53 15.59
CA ARG A 56 -31.28 8.24 16.87
C ARG A 56 -30.89 6.76 16.92
N GLY A 57 -29.82 6.42 16.23
CA GLY A 57 -29.04 5.22 16.49
C GLY A 57 -28.23 5.50 17.76
N THR A 58 -28.20 4.53 18.66
CA THR A 58 -27.23 4.48 19.75
C THR A 58 -25.85 4.89 19.23
N PRO A 59 -25.04 5.67 19.97
CA PRO A 59 -23.72 6.04 19.52
C PRO A 59 -22.90 4.76 19.35
N ARG A 60 -22.84 4.25 18.12
CA ARG A 60 -21.77 3.35 17.74
C ARG A 60 -20.54 4.23 17.80
N ALA A 61 -19.70 3.98 18.81
CA ALA A 61 -18.42 4.65 18.96
C ALA A 61 -17.76 4.68 17.57
N PRO A 62 -17.32 5.85 17.09
CA PRO A 62 -16.56 5.90 15.84
C PRO A 62 -15.41 4.90 16.00
N ILE A 63 -15.19 4.06 14.99
CA ILE A 63 -13.98 3.24 14.91
C ILE A 63 -12.86 4.24 14.63
N VAL A 64 -12.43 4.91 15.70
CA VAL A 64 -11.25 5.75 15.72
C VAL A 64 -10.11 4.76 15.84
N GLU A 65 -9.58 4.30 14.71
CA GLU A 65 -8.14 4.15 14.67
C GLU A 65 -7.62 5.55 15.00
N PRO A 66 -6.96 5.75 16.15
CA PRO A 66 -6.40 7.04 16.46
C PRO A 66 -5.27 7.18 15.46
N SER A 67 -5.51 7.89 14.38
CA SER A 67 -4.48 8.50 13.58
C SER A 67 -4.35 9.90 14.13
N ALA A 68 -3.21 10.20 14.73
CA ALA A 68 -3.02 11.43 15.50
C ALA A 68 -2.82 12.67 14.61
N GLY A 69 -3.49 12.72 13.45
CA GLY A 69 -3.18 13.63 12.34
C GLY A 69 -1.86 13.30 11.65
N LEU A 70 -1.37 12.06 11.82
CA LEU A 70 -0.08 11.56 11.32
C LEU A 70 -0.26 10.44 10.29
N GLU A 71 -1.45 10.31 9.68
CA GLU A 71 -1.76 9.30 8.65
C GLU A 71 -0.72 9.31 7.54
N GLU A 72 -0.29 10.49 7.10
CA GLU A 72 0.67 10.62 6.00
C GLU A 72 2.00 9.91 6.31
N ILE A 73 2.45 9.94 7.57
CA ILE A 73 3.66 9.21 7.99
C ILE A 73 3.47 7.70 7.74
N SER A 74 2.31 7.15 8.12
CA SER A 74 2.03 5.73 7.94
C SER A 74 1.88 5.33 6.48
N ILE A 75 1.23 6.17 5.66
CA ILE A 75 1.03 5.94 4.23
C ILE A 75 2.38 5.94 3.50
N GLN A 76 3.21 6.95 3.77
CA GLN A 76 4.55 7.05 3.19
C GLN A 76 5.43 5.87 3.61
N ALA A 77 5.38 5.45 4.87
CA ALA A 77 6.11 4.26 5.33
C ALA A 77 5.69 3.00 4.57
N MET A 78 4.39 2.79 4.38
CA MET A 78 3.85 1.65 3.63
C MET A 78 4.30 1.65 2.16
N SER A 79 4.41 2.83 1.53
CA SER A 79 4.88 2.95 0.14
C SER A 79 6.33 2.48 -0.08
N LEU A 80 7.13 2.45 0.97
CA LEU A 80 8.54 2.07 0.92
C LEU A 80 8.79 0.58 1.21
N VAL A 81 7.73 -0.18 1.51
CA VAL A 81 7.82 -1.64 1.70
C VAL A 81 8.41 -2.28 0.44
N GLY A 82 9.38 -3.18 0.64
CA GLY A 82 10.17 -3.81 -0.42
C GLY A 82 11.52 -3.15 -0.67
N THR A 83 11.74 -1.92 -0.22
CA THR A 83 13.04 -1.24 -0.40
C THR A 83 14.16 -2.00 0.32
N PRO A 84 15.34 -2.24 -0.30
CA PRO A 84 16.42 -2.99 0.33
C PRO A 84 16.95 -2.34 1.60
N TYR A 85 17.33 -3.16 2.58
CA TYR A 85 18.09 -2.68 3.72
C TYR A 85 19.52 -2.35 3.30
N ARG A 86 20.03 -1.19 3.69
CA ARG A 86 21.45 -0.83 3.63
C ARG A 86 21.85 -0.11 4.90
N TYR A 87 22.90 -0.58 5.57
CA TYR A 87 23.45 0.11 6.73
C TYR A 87 23.91 1.51 6.34
N GLY A 88 23.49 2.53 7.07
CA GLY A 88 23.73 3.93 6.70
C GLY A 88 22.76 4.50 5.66
N GLY A 89 21.99 3.65 4.98
CA GLY A 89 21.08 4.03 3.90
C GLY A 89 19.92 4.91 4.35
N ASN A 90 19.56 5.89 3.53
CA ASN A 90 18.60 6.94 3.87
C ASN A 90 17.77 7.44 2.68
N THR A 91 17.78 6.74 1.54
CA THR A 91 16.95 7.06 0.37
C THR A 91 16.34 5.80 -0.24
N PRO A 92 15.24 5.90 -1.01
CA PRO A 92 14.65 4.75 -1.68
C PRO A 92 15.61 4.07 -2.66
N ASP A 93 16.40 4.84 -3.41
CA ASP A 93 17.31 4.33 -4.43
C ASP A 93 18.52 3.61 -3.82
N SER A 94 19.10 4.17 -2.76
CA SER A 94 20.23 3.58 -2.05
C SER A 94 19.83 2.47 -1.08
N GLY A 95 18.54 2.35 -0.75
CA GLY A 95 18.06 1.57 0.38
C GLY A 95 18.13 2.29 1.73
N PHE A 96 17.57 1.65 2.76
CA PHE A 96 17.38 2.23 4.09
C PHE A 96 17.97 1.37 5.21
N ASP A 97 18.43 2.01 6.29
CA ASP A 97 18.43 1.38 7.61
C ASP A 97 17.22 1.84 8.45
N CYS A 98 17.09 1.31 9.67
CA CYS A 98 15.90 1.55 10.49
C CYS A 98 15.67 3.04 10.79
N SER A 99 16.72 3.79 11.12
CA SER A 99 16.62 5.22 11.39
C SER A 99 16.59 6.06 10.10
N GLY A 100 17.26 5.62 9.05
CA GLY A 100 17.22 6.26 7.72
C GLY A 100 15.81 6.25 7.14
N LEU A 101 15.11 5.11 7.24
CA LEU A 101 13.70 4.99 6.85
C LEU A 101 12.82 5.99 7.62
N VAL A 102 12.88 5.95 8.95
CA VAL A 102 12.05 6.81 9.80
C VAL A 102 12.33 8.29 9.54
N ARG A 103 13.60 8.69 9.48
CA ARG A 103 13.99 10.07 9.20
C ARG A 103 13.48 10.53 7.84
N TYR A 104 13.63 9.70 6.81
CA TYR A 104 13.16 10.02 5.46
C TYR A 104 11.64 10.24 5.42
N VAL A 105 10.87 9.32 6.00
CA VAL A 105 9.42 9.39 6.02
C VAL A 105 8.94 10.60 6.81
N VAL A 106 9.43 10.78 8.04
CA VAL A 106 9.00 11.87 8.93
C VAL A 106 9.37 13.24 8.36
N ALA A 107 10.54 13.37 7.71
CA ALA A 107 10.93 14.60 7.06
C ALA A 107 9.98 14.97 5.90
N ARG A 108 9.49 13.99 5.14
CA ARG A 108 8.61 14.25 3.98
C ARG A 108 7.15 14.44 4.37
N ALA A 109 6.65 13.59 5.26
CA ALA A 109 5.25 13.58 5.67
C ALA A 109 4.91 14.68 6.68
N ALA A 110 5.85 15.02 7.57
CA ALA A 110 5.61 15.96 8.66
C ALA A 110 6.55 17.17 8.66
N ASN A 111 7.48 17.28 7.70
CA ASN A 111 8.48 18.36 7.69
C ASN A 111 9.30 18.47 8.99
N VAL A 112 9.51 17.34 9.68
CA VAL A 112 10.30 17.28 10.92
C VAL A 112 11.63 16.60 10.66
N ASN A 113 12.73 17.31 10.93
CA ASN A 113 14.06 16.73 10.84
C ASN A 113 14.43 15.99 12.13
N LEU A 114 14.45 14.66 12.06
CA LEU A 114 14.87 13.80 13.15
C LEU A 114 16.40 13.60 13.17
N PRO A 115 16.99 13.38 14.35
CA PRO A 115 18.41 13.00 14.47
C PRO A 115 18.67 11.67 13.76
N ARG A 116 19.93 11.41 13.38
CA ARG A 116 20.29 10.22 12.58
C ARG A 116 20.21 8.90 13.35
N THR A 117 20.45 8.92 14.66
CA THR A 117 20.52 7.70 15.48
C THR A 117 19.18 7.40 16.16
N THR A 118 18.87 6.12 16.30
CA THR A 118 17.62 5.67 16.93
C THR A 118 17.56 6.05 18.41
N GLU A 119 18.70 6.02 19.13
CA GLU A 119 18.75 6.46 20.53
C GLU A 119 18.35 7.93 20.66
N ALA A 120 18.87 8.81 19.80
CA ALA A 120 18.55 10.23 19.82
C ALA A 120 17.09 10.47 19.41
N MET A 121 16.55 9.73 18.44
CA MET A 121 15.12 9.79 18.08
C MET A 121 14.22 9.41 19.26
N GLY A 122 14.63 8.41 20.04
CA GLY A 122 13.93 7.99 21.26
C GLY A 122 13.88 9.05 22.35
N GLY A 123 14.65 10.13 22.25
CA GLY A 123 14.59 11.32 23.10
C GLY A 123 13.76 12.48 22.52
N ARG A 124 13.14 12.31 21.35
CA ARG A 124 12.34 13.35 20.67
C ARG A 124 10.85 13.06 20.79
N GLY A 125 10.05 14.12 20.78
CA GLY A 125 8.59 14.03 20.84
C GLY A 125 8.07 13.58 22.21
N THR A 126 6.76 13.31 22.25
CA THR A 126 6.05 12.95 23.48
C THR A 126 6.10 11.44 23.72
N PRO A 127 6.50 10.95 24.91
CA PRO A 127 6.37 9.53 25.26
C PRO A 127 4.90 9.09 25.25
N LEU A 128 4.65 7.89 24.75
CA LEU A 128 3.31 7.31 24.72
C LEU A 128 3.26 5.98 25.46
N ALA A 129 2.17 5.76 26.19
CA ALA A 129 1.81 4.43 26.68
C ALA A 129 1.40 3.53 25.50
N ARG A 130 1.47 2.20 25.66
CA ARG A 130 1.25 1.24 24.57
C ARG A 130 -0.16 1.33 23.97
N GLU A 131 -1.12 1.73 24.79
CA GLU A 131 -2.55 1.87 24.48
C GLU A 131 -2.85 3.20 23.76
N GLN A 132 -1.93 4.16 23.81
CA GLN A 132 -2.06 5.47 23.18
C GLN A 132 -1.42 5.54 21.80
N VAL A 133 -0.71 4.48 21.40
CA VAL A 133 0.01 4.40 20.13
C VAL A 133 -1.00 4.45 18.98
N ALA A 134 -0.80 5.44 18.13
CA ALA A 134 -1.59 5.80 16.98
C ALA A 134 -0.80 5.54 15.69
N SER A 135 -1.52 5.40 14.57
CA SER A 135 -0.87 5.34 13.26
C SER A 135 0.00 6.59 13.03
N GLY A 136 1.23 6.38 12.56
CA GLY A 136 2.24 7.43 12.37
C GLY A 136 3.16 7.68 13.57
N ASP A 137 2.90 7.07 14.73
CA ASP A 137 3.82 7.14 15.87
C ASP A 137 5.06 6.27 15.65
N LEU A 138 6.16 6.64 16.31
CA LEU A 138 7.40 5.87 16.28
C LEU A 138 7.39 4.85 17.40
N VAL A 139 7.70 3.59 17.08
CA VAL A 139 7.84 2.50 18.04
C VAL A 139 9.29 2.06 18.13
N PHE A 140 9.77 1.83 19.35
CA PHE A 140 11.16 1.55 19.66
C PHE A 140 11.33 0.16 20.27
N PHE A 141 12.44 -0.48 19.93
CA PHE A 141 12.77 -1.84 20.38
C PHE A 141 14.23 -1.96 20.80
N ASN A 142 14.50 -2.96 21.64
CA ASN A 142 15.84 -3.36 22.08
C ASN A 142 16.26 -4.64 21.34
N THR A 143 16.86 -4.50 20.16
CA THR A 143 17.31 -5.64 19.35
C THR A 143 18.78 -5.98 19.55
N THR A 144 19.60 -5.02 20.02
CA THR A 144 21.06 -5.18 20.18
C THR A 144 21.53 -5.10 21.63
N GLY A 145 20.65 -5.27 22.61
CA GLY A 145 20.98 -5.14 24.04
C GLY A 145 21.06 -3.70 24.56
N ARG A 146 20.74 -2.70 23.73
CA ARG A 146 20.64 -1.27 24.12
C ARG A 146 19.23 -0.74 23.93
N ALA A 147 18.80 0.15 24.82
CA ALA A 147 17.53 0.85 24.70
C ALA A 147 17.46 1.61 23.36
N ASN A 148 16.29 1.60 22.73
CA ASN A 148 16.04 2.26 21.43
C ASN A 148 17.07 1.89 20.34
N SER A 149 17.56 0.64 20.31
CA SER A 149 18.50 0.17 19.27
C SER A 149 17.83 -0.09 17.92
N HIS A 150 16.50 -0.19 17.90
CA HIS A 150 15.72 -0.30 16.67
C HIS A 150 14.50 0.59 16.73
N VAL A 151 14.06 1.07 15.56
CA VAL A 151 12.88 1.92 15.42
C VAL A 151 12.04 1.47 14.22
N GLY A 152 10.74 1.73 14.29
CA GLY A 152 9.82 1.61 13.18
C GLY A 152 8.65 2.58 13.30
N ILE A 153 7.81 2.60 12.28
CA ILE A 153 6.62 3.46 12.18
C ILE A 153 5.40 2.58 12.43
N TYR A 154 4.59 2.92 13.43
CA TYR A 154 3.34 2.23 13.69
C TYR A 154 2.31 2.55 12.62
N VAL A 155 1.60 1.53 12.14
CA VAL A 155 0.62 1.66 11.04
C VAL A 155 -0.77 1.12 11.41
N GLY A 156 -1.03 0.92 12.71
CA GLY A 156 -2.31 0.40 13.20
C GLY A 156 -2.31 -1.11 13.46
N GLN A 157 -3.32 -1.57 14.22
CA GLN A 157 -3.55 -2.98 14.54
C GLN A 157 -2.30 -3.77 14.99
N ASN A 158 -1.50 -3.20 15.90
CA ASN A 158 -0.27 -3.80 16.41
C ASN A 158 0.82 -4.03 15.35
N ARG A 159 0.72 -3.41 14.18
CA ARG A 159 1.70 -3.56 13.10
C ARG A 159 2.55 -2.31 12.93
N PHE A 160 3.76 -2.52 12.42
CA PHE A 160 4.71 -1.46 12.19
C PHE A 160 5.58 -1.74 10.96
N VAL A 161 5.99 -0.69 10.27
CA VAL A 161 6.92 -0.75 9.14
C VAL A 161 8.33 -0.43 9.63
N HIS A 162 9.30 -1.23 9.21
CA HIS A 162 10.69 -1.06 9.58
C HIS A 162 11.65 -1.63 8.53
N ALA A 163 12.90 -1.20 8.56
CA ALA A 163 14.00 -1.84 7.82
C ALA A 163 14.79 -2.74 8.81
N PRO A 164 14.71 -4.09 8.69
CA PRO A 164 15.12 -5.01 9.75
C PRO A 164 16.64 -5.16 9.91
N SER A 165 17.35 -5.52 8.85
CA SER A 165 18.79 -5.83 8.88
C SER A 165 19.31 -6.12 7.47
N THR A 166 20.64 -6.22 7.34
CA THR A 166 21.33 -6.58 6.09
C THR A 166 20.76 -7.84 5.46
N GLY A 167 20.56 -7.81 4.14
CA GLY A 167 19.92 -8.90 3.37
C GLY A 167 18.40 -8.89 3.42
N GLY A 168 17.79 -8.07 4.28
CA GLY A 168 16.35 -7.85 4.32
C GLY A 168 15.89 -6.66 3.49
N THR A 169 14.58 -6.42 3.52
CA THR A 169 13.89 -5.28 2.91
C THR A 169 12.99 -4.60 3.95
N VAL A 170 12.63 -3.35 3.70
CA VAL A 170 11.58 -2.66 4.44
C VAL A 170 10.31 -3.50 4.37
N ARG A 171 9.72 -3.80 5.52
CA ARG A 171 8.54 -4.68 5.59
C ARG A 171 7.64 -4.34 6.76
N LEU A 172 6.44 -4.88 6.70
CA LEU A 172 5.47 -4.84 7.78
C LEU A 172 5.72 -6.01 8.74
N GLU A 173 5.73 -5.73 10.04
CA GLU A 173 5.82 -6.73 11.09
C GLU A 173 4.72 -6.53 12.14
N ASP A 174 4.42 -7.60 12.87
CA ASP A 174 3.46 -7.59 13.96
C ASP A 174 4.20 -7.54 15.31
N MET A 175 3.89 -6.52 16.11
CA MET A 175 4.50 -6.28 17.42
C MET A 175 4.11 -7.34 18.46
N THR A 176 3.03 -8.08 18.24
CA THR A 176 2.59 -9.15 19.14
C THR A 176 3.42 -10.42 19.00
N LYS A 177 4.21 -10.55 17.92
CA LYS A 177 5.14 -11.68 17.76
C LYS A 177 6.11 -11.71 18.94
N PRO A 178 6.42 -12.88 19.53
CA PRO A 178 7.24 -12.99 20.74
C PRO A 178 8.57 -12.23 20.67
N TYR A 179 9.22 -12.26 19.50
CA TYR A 179 10.47 -11.54 19.27
C TYR A 179 10.34 -10.02 19.48
N TRP A 180 9.28 -9.40 18.94
CA TRP A 180 9.02 -7.96 19.04
C TRP A 180 8.41 -7.57 20.37
N ALA A 181 7.46 -8.36 20.87
CA ALA A 181 6.79 -8.12 22.14
C ALA A 181 7.78 -8.02 23.31
N SER A 182 8.74 -8.95 23.37
CA SER A 182 9.81 -8.97 24.39
C SER A 182 10.84 -7.85 24.27
N ARG A 183 10.89 -7.16 23.11
CA ARG A 183 11.90 -6.13 22.83
C ARG A 183 11.32 -4.72 22.81
N TYR A 184 10.01 -4.57 22.81
CA TYR A 184 9.35 -3.27 22.83
C TYR A 184 9.74 -2.50 24.10
N ASN A 185 10.25 -1.29 23.93
CA ASN A 185 10.70 -0.45 25.05
C ASN A 185 10.10 0.96 25.06
N GLY A 186 9.30 1.33 24.07
CA GLY A 186 8.49 2.55 24.12
C GLY A 186 7.99 3.04 22.77
N ALA A 187 7.20 4.10 22.81
CA ALA A 187 6.73 4.82 21.63
C ALA A 187 6.84 6.33 21.81
N ARG A 188 7.01 7.05 20.69
CA ARG A 188 7.08 8.51 20.63
C ARG A 188 6.14 9.06 19.57
N ARG A 189 5.38 10.10 19.95
CA ARG A 189 4.65 10.94 18.99
C ARG A 189 5.50 12.12 18.59
N ILE A 190 5.77 12.24 17.29
CA ILE A 190 6.45 13.40 16.74
C ILE A 190 5.38 14.42 16.37
N ALA A 191 5.15 15.40 17.26
CA ALA A 191 4.23 16.48 16.97
C ALA A 191 4.81 17.38 15.87
N ASN A 192 3.97 17.70 14.89
CA ASN A 192 4.26 18.78 13.97
C ASN A 192 4.10 20.10 14.75
N ALA A 193 5.03 21.04 14.66
CA ALA A 193 4.92 22.34 15.34
C ALA A 193 3.77 23.22 14.79
N ALA A 194 2.98 22.71 13.84
CA ALA A 194 1.91 23.42 13.16
C ALA A 194 0.66 22.54 12.91
N VAL A 195 0.18 21.78 13.90
CA VAL A 195 -1.25 21.43 13.94
C VAL A 195 -1.71 21.45 15.40
N PRO A 196 -2.31 22.55 15.90
CA PRO A 196 -3.17 22.44 17.05
C PRO A 196 -4.28 21.46 16.67
N VAL A 197 -4.39 20.34 17.38
CA VAL A 197 -5.56 19.47 17.34
C VAL A 197 -6.74 20.30 17.88
N ALA A 198 -7.36 21.08 17.00
CA ALA A 198 -8.68 21.63 17.26
C ALA A 198 -9.68 20.46 17.21
N PRO A 199 -10.70 20.43 18.10
CA PRO A 199 -11.78 19.46 17.98
C PRO A 199 -12.39 19.56 16.58
N SER A 200 -12.55 18.42 15.93
CA SER A 200 -12.97 18.24 14.54
C SER A 200 -14.15 19.15 14.19
N THR A 201 -13.87 20.24 13.48
CA THR A 201 -14.92 21.07 12.86
C THR A 201 -15.40 20.40 11.57
N PRO A 202 -16.67 20.58 11.17
CA PRO A 202 -17.19 19.99 9.94
C PRO A 202 -16.38 20.45 8.73
N ILE A 203 -16.07 19.50 7.83
CA ILE A 203 -15.37 19.73 6.56
C ILE A 203 -16.04 20.90 5.82
N PRO A 204 -15.33 22.01 5.52
CA PRO A 204 -15.88 23.06 4.67
C PRO A 204 -16.14 22.53 3.25
N PRO A 205 -17.10 23.10 2.51
CA PRO A 205 -17.41 22.64 1.15
C PRO A 205 -16.16 22.66 0.26
N PRO A 206 -16.08 21.77 -0.75
CA PRO A 206 -14.91 21.68 -1.62
C PRO A 206 -14.62 23.05 -2.25
N MET A 207 -13.42 23.55 -2.04
CA MET A 207 -12.94 24.74 -2.75
C MET A 207 -12.95 24.48 -4.26
N PRO A 208 -13.16 25.50 -5.10
CA PRO A 208 -13.05 25.35 -6.55
C PRO A 208 -11.66 24.81 -6.91
N ALA A 209 -11.62 23.91 -7.89
CA ALA A 209 -10.41 23.27 -8.37
C ALA A 209 -9.35 24.34 -8.70
N VAL A 210 -8.21 24.26 -8.01
CA VAL A 210 -7.02 25.03 -8.37
C VAL A 210 -6.62 24.61 -9.79
N PRO A 211 -6.41 25.55 -10.74
CA PRO A 211 -5.95 25.18 -12.06
C PRO A 211 -4.60 24.45 -11.95
N ALA A 212 -4.48 23.37 -12.73
CA ALA A 212 -3.28 22.55 -12.77
C ALA A 212 -2.04 23.42 -12.98
N VAL A 213 -1.08 23.32 -12.07
CA VAL A 213 0.26 23.88 -12.27
C VAL A 213 0.83 23.18 -13.52
N PRO A 214 1.27 23.92 -14.55
CA PRO A 214 1.87 23.30 -15.73
C PRO A 214 3.10 22.50 -15.32
N ALA A 215 3.23 21.30 -15.88
CA ALA A 215 4.37 20.42 -15.63
C ALA A 215 5.68 21.17 -15.87
N SER A 216 6.61 21.07 -14.92
CA SER A 216 7.96 21.58 -15.07
C SER A 216 8.59 21.00 -16.36
N PRO A 217 9.37 21.80 -17.12
CA PRO A 217 10.04 21.31 -18.31
C PRO A 217 11.00 20.16 -17.97
N PRO A 218 11.25 19.24 -18.92
CA PRO A 218 12.21 18.16 -18.73
C PRO A 218 13.61 18.71 -18.41
N PRO A 219 14.43 17.99 -17.63
CA PRO A 219 15.79 18.40 -17.34
C PRO A 219 16.59 18.53 -18.64
N VAL A 220 17.30 19.65 -18.78
CA VAL A 220 18.25 19.88 -19.87
C VAL A 220 19.36 18.83 -19.77
N PRO A 221 19.75 18.16 -20.88
CA PRO A 221 20.88 17.23 -20.84
C PRO A 221 22.14 17.97 -20.38
N ALA A 222 22.82 17.39 -19.39
CA ALA A 222 24.11 17.89 -18.92
C ALA A 222 25.11 17.90 -20.08
N ALA A 223 25.83 19.02 -20.24
CA ALA A 223 26.93 19.11 -21.18
C ALA A 223 27.99 18.03 -20.86
N PRO A 224 28.66 17.45 -21.88
CA PRO A 224 29.75 16.52 -21.64
C PRO A 224 30.83 17.21 -20.82
N VAL A 225 31.18 16.61 -19.68
CA VAL A 225 32.35 16.98 -18.89
C VAL A 225 33.58 16.58 -19.71
N PRO A 226 34.58 17.46 -19.91
CA PRO A 226 35.82 17.09 -20.58
C PRO A 226 36.54 15.99 -19.79
N ASP A 227 36.92 14.90 -20.45
CA ASP A 227 37.76 13.86 -19.86
C ASP A 227 39.21 14.40 -19.75
N ASP A 228 39.71 14.58 -18.52
CA ASP A 228 41.06 15.08 -18.21
C ASP A 228 42.17 14.00 -18.34
N ASP A 229 41.92 12.86 -19.00
CA ASP A 229 42.84 11.70 -19.09
C ASP A 229 43.45 11.51 -20.50
N ASP A 230 43.85 12.60 -21.18
CA ASP A 230 44.61 12.51 -22.45
C ASP A 230 46.10 12.87 -22.25
N PRO A 231 46.99 11.89 -22.03
CA PRO A 231 48.42 12.14 -21.81
C PRO A 231 49.16 12.63 -23.08
N ILE A 232 48.49 12.76 -24.23
CA ILE A 232 49.13 13.13 -25.51
C ILE A 232 49.19 14.66 -25.71
N ALA A 233 48.39 15.46 -24.98
CA ALA A 233 48.37 16.91 -25.14
C ALA A 233 49.59 17.65 -24.54
N ALA A 234 50.45 16.97 -23.78
CA ALA A 234 51.60 17.59 -23.09
C ALA A 234 52.85 17.82 -23.97
N PHE A 235 52.89 17.32 -25.21
CA PHE A 235 54.07 17.41 -26.08
C PHE A 235 54.02 18.52 -27.14
N ALA A 236 52.95 19.31 -27.21
CA ALA A 236 52.78 20.31 -28.27
C ALA A 236 53.30 21.72 -27.92
N ASN A 237 54.00 21.92 -26.79
CA ASN A 237 54.45 23.27 -26.39
C ASN A 237 55.88 23.35 -25.79
N ARG A 238 56.84 22.62 -26.37
CA ARG A 238 58.28 22.89 -26.24
C ARG A 238 59.02 22.59 -27.53
#